data_AF-A0A2W4IFR8-F1
#
_entry.id   AF-A0A2W4IFR8-F1
#
_cell.length_a   1.000
_cell.length_b   1.000
_cell.length_c   1.000
_cell.angle_alpha   90.00
_cell.angle_beta   90.00
_cell.angle_gamma   90.00
#
_symmetry.space_group_name_H-M   'P 1'
#
loop_
_entity.id
_entity.type
_entity.pdbx_description
1 polymer ?
#
loop_
_entity_poly.entity_id
_entity_poly.type
_entity_poly.pdbx_seq_one_letter_code
_entity_poly.pdbx_strand_id
1 'polypeptide(L)' 'MNKQELYTNFISKVEEYLKLEDFENLDFILQSVYSMGFDDNTISLIDDILQEATLFLEFKEEDYKNEASKLIEEFKK' A
#
# COMPACT_ATOMS: atom_id res chain seq x y z
N MET A 1 -19.37 3.47 -6.97
CA MET A 1 -18.13 3.90 -6.31
C MET A 1 -17.12 4.20 -7.39
N ASN A 2 -16.51 5.38 -7.36
CA ASN A 2 -15.47 5.71 -8.32
C ASN A 2 -14.25 4.85 -7.96
N LYS A 3 -13.65 4.13 -8.93
CA LYS A 3 -12.52 3.24 -8.66
C LYS A 3 -11.38 4.03 -7.98
N GLN A 4 -11.15 5.27 -8.40
CA GLN A 4 -10.18 6.17 -7.78
C GLN A 4 -10.37 6.37 -6.26
N GLU A 5 -11.60 6.51 -5.78
CA GLU A 5 -11.87 6.68 -4.34
C GLU A 5 -11.53 5.43 -3.53
N LEU A 6 -11.73 4.23 -4.11
CA LEU A 6 -11.33 2.97 -3.49
C LEU A 6 -9.83 2.91 -3.25
N TYR A 7 -9.03 3.34 -4.23
CA TYR A 7 -7.56 3.32 -4.13
C TYR A 7 -7.04 4.36 -3.16
N THR A 8 -7.57 5.58 -3.20
CA THR A 8 -7.20 6.60 -2.21
C THR A 8 -7.47 6.10 -0.80
N ASN A 9 -8.62 5.49 -0.56
CA ASN A 9 -8.94 4.92 0.75
C ASN A 9 -8.02 3.77 1.13
N PHE A 10 -7.70 2.87 0.18
CA PHE A 10 -6.76 1.77 0.43
C PHE A 10 -5.35 2.28 0.76
N ILE A 11 -4.82 3.19 -0.05
CA ILE A 11 -3.48 3.76 0.14
C ILE A 11 -3.41 4.57 1.45
N SER A 12 -4.46 5.30 1.82
CA SER A 12 -4.54 5.94 3.14
C SER A 12 -4.50 4.93 4.28
N LYS A 13 -5.09 3.73 4.12
CA LYS A 13 -5.02 2.67 5.12
C LYS A 13 -3.64 2.03 5.20
N VAL A 14 -3.00 1.75 4.06
CA VAL A 14 -1.60 1.28 4.02
C VAL A 14 -0.69 2.27 4.73
N GLU A 15 -0.83 3.56 4.45
CA GLU A 15 -0.06 4.61 5.11
C GLU A 15 -0.25 4.63 6.63
N GLU A 16 -1.51 4.52 7.09
CA GLU A 16 -1.84 4.45 8.51
C GLU A 16 -1.13 3.27 9.18
N TYR A 17 -1.22 2.08 8.59
CA TYR A 17 -0.61 0.87 9.14
C TYR A 17 0.91 0.87 9.07
N LEU A 18 1.52 1.45 8.02
CA LEU A 18 2.97 1.67 7.93
C LEU A 18 3.47 2.58 9.05
N LYS A 19 2.75 3.68 9.33
CA LYS A 19 3.12 4.62 10.40
C LYS A 19 2.99 4.00 11.79
N LEU A 20 1.92 3.24 12.01
CA LEU A 20 1.63 2.56 13.27
C LEU A 20 2.44 1.26 13.46
N GLU A 21 3.12 0.78 12.40
CA GLU A 21 3.79 -0.53 12.38
C GLU A 21 2.82 -1.67 12.74
N ASP A 22 1.58 -1.53 12.28
CA ASP A 22 0.51 -2.49 12.50
C ASP A 22 0.59 -3.60 11.44
N PHE A 23 1.50 -4.55 11.67
CA PHE A 23 1.80 -5.62 10.71
C PHE A 23 0.60 -6.54 10.42
N GLU A 24 -0.29 -6.74 11.39
CA GLU A 24 -1.48 -7.59 11.21
C GLU A 24 -2.46 -6.93 10.24
N ASN A 25 -2.77 -5.64 10.45
CA ASN A 25 -3.66 -4.92 9.54
C ASN A 25 -2.99 -4.60 8.21
N LEU A 26 -1.67 -4.44 8.18
CA LEU A 26 -0.91 -4.28 6.94
C LEU A 26 -0.97 -5.55 6.08
N ASP A 27 -0.75 -6.74 6.65
CA ASP A 27 -0.91 -8.00 5.91
C ASP A 27 -2.35 -8.17 5.38
N PHE A 28 -3.34 -7.92 6.25
CA PHE A 28 -4.75 -8.05 5.87
C PHE A 28 -5.13 -7.14 4.70
N ILE A 29 -4.72 -5.87 4.73
CA ILE A 29 -5.07 -4.93 3.67
C ILE A 29 -4.35 -5.26 2.36
N LEU A 30 -3.07 -5.67 2.40
CA LEU A 30 -2.31 -6.07 1.22
C LEU A 30 -2.93 -7.30 0.56
N GLN A 31 -3.26 -8.34 1.33
CA GLN A 31 -3.94 -9.53 0.81
C GLN A 31 -5.33 -9.21 0.22
N SER A 32 -6.06 -8.28 0.85
CA SER A 32 -7.35 -7.83 0.34
C SER A 32 -7.22 -7.22 -1.05
N VAL A 33 -6.17 -6.45 -1.31
CA VAL A 33 -5.94 -5.83 -2.62
C VAL A 33 -5.56 -6.83 -3.69
N TYR A 34 -4.65 -7.76 -3.38
CA TYR A 34 -4.34 -8.83 -4.33
C TYR A 34 -5.56 -9.72 -4.64
N SER A 35 -6.47 -9.88 -3.68
CA SER A 35 -7.70 -10.67 -3.86
C SER A 35 -8.81 -9.95 -4.62
N MET A 36 -8.83 -8.60 -4.62
CA MET A 36 -9.87 -7.81 -5.30
C MET A 36 -9.74 -7.84 -6.83
N GLY A 37 -8.61 -8.28 -7.38
CA GLY A 37 -8.44 -8.45 -8.83
C GLY A 37 -8.63 -7.15 -9.61
N PHE A 38 -7.95 -6.08 -9.20
CA PHE A 38 -7.98 -4.81 -9.92
C PHE A 38 -7.44 -4.95 -11.34
N ASP A 39 -7.84 -4.04 -12.23
CA ASP A 39 -7.31 -4.03 -13.59
C ASP A 39 -5.82 -3.64 -13.62
N ASP A 40 -5.06 -4.26 -14.53
CA ASP A 40 -3.59 -4.19 -14.60
C ASP A 40 -3.06 -2.74 -14.66
N ASN A 41 -3.74 -1.86 -15.40
CA ASN A 41 -3.38 -0.44 -15.49
C ASN A 41 -3.45 0.27 -14.14
N THR A 42 -4.33 -0.20 -13.26
CA THR A 42 -4.57 0.44 -11.97
C THR A 42 -3.72 -0.15 -10.85
N ILE A 43 -3.47 -1.47 -10.88
CA ILE A 43 -2.43 -2.08 -10.03
C ILE A 43 -1.09 -1.43 -10.32
N SER A 44 -0.74 -1.22 -11.60
CA SER A 44 0.50 -0.57 -12.00
C SER A 44 0.75 0.81 -11.36
N LEU A 45 -0.30 1.54 -10.94
CA LEU A 45 -0.14 2.86 -10.30
C LEU A 45 0.23 2.78 -8.82
N ILE A 46 -0.06 1.64 -8.18
CA ILE A 46 0.17 1.43 -6.75
C ILE A 46 1.09 0.24 -6.48
N ASP A 47 1.55 -0.46 -7.51
CA ASP A 47 2.34 -1.69 -7.43
C ASP A 47 3.63 -1.47 -6.65
N ASP A 48 4.35 -0.39 -6.96
CA ASP A 48 5.56 -0.01 -6.23
C ASP A 48 5.27 0.21 -4.73
N ILE A 49 4.13 0.84 -4.39
CA ILE A 49 3.71 1.03 -2.99
C ILE A 49 3.44 -0.31 -2.32
N LEU A 50 2.71 -1.20 -3.00
CA LEU A 50 2.36 -2.53 -2.49
C LEU A 50 3.60 -3.38 -2.27
N GLN A 51 4.55 -3.33 -3.20
CA GLN A 51 5.79 -4.06 -3.13
C GLN A 51 6.64 -3.60 -1.95
N GLU A 52 6.89 -2.29 -1.81
CA GLU A 52 7.67 -1.75 -0.70
C GLU A 52 6.98 -2.01 0.66
N ALA A 53 5.65 -1.88 0.73
CA ALA A 53 4.88 -2.22 1.93
C ALA A 53 4.97 -3.72 2.28
N THR A 54 5.00 -4.61 1.28
CA THR A 54 5.20 -6.05 1.46
C THR A 54 6.62 -6.35 1.97
N LEU A 55 7.64 -5.71 1.38
CA LEU A 55 9.03 -5.85 1.83
C LEU A 55 9.20 -5.35 3.27
N PHE A 56 8.53 -4.25 3.64
CA PHE A 56 8.51 -3.80 5.02
C PHE A 56 7.86 -4.83 5.96
N LEU A 57 6.74 -5.43 5.57
CA LEU A 57 6.08 -6.47 6.35
C LEU A 57 6.99 -7.70 6.57
N GLU A 58 7.73 -8.12 5.55
CA GLU A 58 8.61 -9.29 5.58
C GLU A 58 9.91 -9.03 6.37
N PHE A 59 10.61 -7.94 6.04
CA PHE A 59 11.96 -7.68 6.55
C PHE A 59 11.97 -6.74 7.76
N LYS A 60 10.93 -5.92 7.92
CA LYS A 60 10.80 -4.92 9.01
C LYS A 60 11.94 -3.90 9.02
N GLU A 61 12.56 -3.69 7.86
CA GLU A 61 13.62 -2.69 7.67
C GLU A 61 13.00 -1.33 7.36
N GLU A 62 13.50 -0.30 8.04
CA GLU A 62 12.93 1.05 7.99
C GLU A 62 13.03 1.69 6.59
N ASP A 63 14.01 1.27 5.79
CA ASP A 63 14.21 1.72 4.41
C ASP A 63 12.99 1.42 3.53
N TYR A 64 12.41 0.22 3.64
CA TYR A 64 11.19 -0.15 2.91
C TYR A 64 9.97 0.67 3.35
N LYS A 65 9.85 0.95 4.66
CA LYS A 65 8.78 1.82 5.18
C LYS A 65 8.92 3.25 4.66
N ASN A 66 10.15 3.76 4.61
CA ASN A 66 10.44 5.11 4.14
C ASN A 66 10.16 5.26 2.64
N GLU A 67 10.57 4.27 1.82
CA GLU A 67 10.31 4.31 0.38
C GLU A 67 8.81 4.14 0.09
N ALA A 68 8.12 3.19 0.75
CA ALA A 68 6.66 3.06 0.64
C ALA A 68 5.96 4.38 1.00
N SER A 69 6.36 5.03 2.09
CA SER A 69 5.79 6.32 2.52
C SER A 69 6.02 7.42 1.50
N LYS A 70 7.20 7.46 0.87
CA LYS A 70 7.53 8.43 -0.18
C LYS A 70 6.68 8.22 -1.43
N LEU A 71 6.55 6.98 -1.90
CA LEU A 71 5.73 6.62 -3.05
C LEU A 71 4.25 6.98 -2.80
N ILE A 72 3.75 6.77 -1.57
CA ILE A 72 2.40 7.19 -1.17
C ILE A 72 2.22 8.71 -1.28
N GLU A 73 3.21 9.49 -0.84
CA GLU A 73 3.15 10.95 -0.96
C GLU A 73 3.23 11.43 -2.41
N GLU A 74 3.95 10.71 -3.28
CA GLU A 74 3.97 10.99 -4.72
C GLU A 74 2.63 10.66 -5.38
N PHE A 75 2.00 9.53 -5.01
CA PHE A 75 0.69 9.12 -5.52
C PHE A 75 -0.43 10.12 -5.18
N LYS A 76 -0.33 10.83 -4.06
CA LYS A 76 -1.33 11.81 -3.61
C LYS A 76 -1.22 13.18 -4.31
N LYS A 77 -0.11 13.47 -4.99
CA LYS A 77 0.12 14.77 -5.66
C LYS A 77 -0.63 14.86 -6.98
#